data_AF-A0A4R8K043-F1
#
_entry.id   AF-A0A4R8K043-F1
#
_cell.length_a   1.000
_cell.length_b   1.000
_cell.length_c   1.000
_cell.angle_alpha   90.00
_cell.angle_beta   90.00
_cell.angle_gamma   90.00
#
_symmetry.space_group_name_H-M   'P 1'
#
loop_
_entity.id
_entity.type
_entity.pdbx_description
1 polymer ?
#
loop_
_entity_poly.entity_id
_entity_poly.type
_entity_poly.pdbx_seq_one_letter_code
_entity_poly.pdbx_strand_id
1 'polypeptide(L)'
;MSKWNRRFTGLVVATLLTASTGACWATEQAQQRRAGRDVRQDTRQGARHTKQDCRAANQQSNSQCRQDKRHTKEQGRQAARNIKY
;
A
#
# COMPACT_ATOMS: atom_id res chain seq x y z
N MET A 1 -0.91 40.20 34.00
CA MET A 1 -0.08 39.71 32.87
C MET A 1 0.16 38.19 32.91
N SER A 2 0.49 37.59 34.06
CA SER A 2 0.75 36.12 34.17
C SER A 2 -0.40 35.19 33.73
N LYS A 3 -1.67 35.54 34.00
CA LYS A 3 -2.84 34.74 33.58
C LYS A 3 -3.06 34.71 32.06
N TRP A 4 -2.71 35.79 31.36
CA TRP A 4 -2.81 35.88 29.90
C TRP A 4 -1.73 35.01 29.25
N ASN A 5 -0.48 35.09 29.75
CA ASN A 5 0.60 34.21 29.29
C ASN A 5 0.23 32.73 29.49
N ARG A 6 -0.33 32.34 30.65
CA ARG A 6 -0.76 30.95 30.89
C ARG A 6 -1.84 30.45 29.90
N ARG A 7 -2.79 31.32 29.53
CA ARG A 7 -3.83 31.00 28.53
C ARG A 7 -3.23 30.88 27.12
N PHE A 8 -2.31 31.76 26.79
CA PHE A 8 -1.62 31.77 25.49
C PHE A 8 -0.72 30.54 25.33
N THR A 9 0.07 30.20 26.35
CA THR A 9 0.90 28.99 26.36
C THR A 9 0.04 27.73 26.25
N GLY A 10 -1.09 27.68 26.97
CA GLY A 10 -2.04 26.57 26.87
C GLY A 10 -2.62 26.38 25.46
N LEU A 11 -2.96 27.49 24.78
CA LEU A 11 -3.44 27.45 23.39
C LEU A 11 -2.35 26.96 22.44
N VAL A 12 -1.12 27.47 22.54
CA VAL A 12 0.01 27.06 21.68
C VAL A 12 0.31 25.57 21.84
N VAL A 13 0.34 25.06 23.08
CA VAL A 13 0.56 23.62 23.34
C VAL A 13 -0.58 22.77 22.76
N ALA A 14 -1.84 23.21 22.91
CA ALA A 14 -2.98 22.49 22.34
C ALA A 14 -2.91 22.43 20.80
N THR A 15 -2.53 23.52 20.13
CA THR A 15 -2.38 23.56 18.67
C THR A 15 -1.24 22.70 18.17
N LEU A 16 -0.10 22.67 18.88
CA LEU A 16 1.03 21.80 18.55
C LEU A 16 0.66 20.32 18.68
N LEU A 17 -0.07 19.93 19.74
CA LEU A 17 -0.51 18.55 19.93
C LEU A 17 -1.46 18.11 18.80
N THR A 18 -2.43 18.92 18.42
CA THR A 18 -3.39 18.56 17.36
C THR A 18 -2.76 18.51 15.96
N ALA A 19 -1.74 19.34 15.69
CA ALA A 19 -1.00 19.27 14.44
C ALA A 19 -0.12 18.00 14.35
N SER A 20 0.47 17.57 15.47
CA SER A 20 1.37 16.41 15.51
C SER A 20 0.65 15.08 15.22
N THR A 21 -0.59 14.91 15.69
CA THR A 21 -1.37 13.70 15.43
C THR A 21 -1.69 13.57 13.93
N GLY A 22 -2.14 14.64 13.27
CA GLY A 22 -2.44 14.62 11.84
C GLY A 22 -1.25 14.22 10.94
N ALA A 23 -0.03 14.62 11.32
CA ALA A 23 1.18 14.22 10.61
C ALA A 23 1.46 12.70 10.70
N CYS A 24 1.20 12.07 11.85
CA CYS A 24 1.38 10.63 12.05
C CYS A 24 0.46 9.83 11.13
N TRP A 25 -0.84 10.15 11.12
CA TRP A 25 -1.81 9.52 10.23
C TRP A 25 -1.38 9.65 8.77
N ALA A 26 -0.94 10.82 8.31
CA ALA A 26 -0.49 11.03 6.93
C ALA A 26 0.73 10.17 6.55
N THR A 27 1.63 9.88 7.49
CA THR A 27 2.81 9.04 7.23
C THR A 27 2.47 7.55 7.12
N GLU A 28 1.66 7.01 8.04
CA GLU A 28 1.10 5.66 7.93
C GLU A 28 0.30 5.54 6.63
N GLN A 29 -0.43 6.62 6.32
CA GLN A 29 -1.21 6.75 5.12
C GLN A 29 -0.33 6.50 3.88
N ALA A 30 0.79 7.22 3.78
CA ALA A 30 1.73 7.12 2.68
C ALA A 30 2.42 5.73 2.61
N GLN A 31 2.74 5.13 3.75
CA GLN A 31 3.37 3.80 3.83
C GLN A 31 2.46 2.71 3.26
N GLN A 32 1.18 2.68 3.63
CA GLN A 32 0.22 1.71 3.09
C GLN A 32 0.08 1.84 1.56
N ARG A 33 0.04 3.08 1.03
CA ARG A 33 0.04 3.36 -0.43
C ARG A 33 1.30 2.80 -1.13
N ARG A 34 2.47 2.86 -0.48
CA ARG A 34 3.73 2.29 -0.99
C ARG A 34 3.66 0.77 -0.99
N ALA A 35 3.32 0.15 0.14
CA ALA A 35 3.19 -1.29 0.26
C ALA A 35 2.21 -1.88 -0.77
N GLY A 36 1.06 -1.22 -0.98
CA GLY A 36 0.12 -1.62 -2.02
C GLY A 36 0.66 -1.52 -3.46
N ARG A 37 1.60 -0.60 -3.73
CA ARG A 37 2.30 -0.53 -5.03
C ARG A 37 3.32 -1.66 -5.17
N ASP A 38 4.08 -1.93 -4.11
CA ASP A 38 5.13 -2.95 -4.10
C ASP A 38 4.51 -4.33 -4.36
N VAL A 39 3.44 -4.70 -3.64
CA VAL A 39 2.69 -5.94 -3.91
C VAL A 39 2.23 -6.06 -5.37
N ARG A 40 1.76 -4.95 -5.96
CA ARG A 40 1.33 -4.95 -7.38
C ARG A 40 2.51 -5.12 -8.33
N GLN A 41 3.68 -4.59 -8.01
CA GLN A 41 4.89 -4.72 -8.82
C GLN A 41 5.42 -6.15 -8.74
N ASP A 42 5.56 -6.69 -7.53
CA ASP A 42 6.02 -8.06 -7.29
C ASP A 42 5.10 -9.08 -7.95
N THR A 43 3.79 -8.92 -7.78
CA THR A 43 2.81 -9.81 -8.44
C THR A 43 2.92 -9.71 -9.97
N ARG A 44 3.16 -8.53 -10.54
CA ARG A 44 3.32 -8.38 -12.01
C ARG A 44 4.56 -9.11 -12.50
N GLN A 45 5.66 -9.06 -11.76
CA GLN A 45 6.89 -9.75 -12.10
C GLN A 45 6.72 -11.27 -11.93
N GLY A 46 6.20 -11.73 -10.79
CA GLY A 46 5.88 -13.13 -10.53
C GLY A 46 4.96 -13.71 -11.61
N ALA A 47 3.88 -13.02 -11.97
CA ALA A 47 2.96 -13.49 -13.01
C ALA A 47 3.58 -13.53 -14.42
N ARG A 48 4.69 -12.82 -14.68
CA ARG A 48 5.48 -12.98 -15.92
C ARG A 48 6.31 -14.26 -15.85
N HIS A 49 6.99 -14.49 -14.73
CA HIS A 49 7.76 -15.72 -14.48
C HIS A 49 6.87 -16.97 -14.55
N THR A 50 5.77 -17.01 -13.80
CA THR A 50 4.81 -18.13 -13.84
C THR A 50 4.34 -18.46 -15.25
N LYS A 51 4.13 -17.44 -16.11
CA LYS A 51 3.76 -17.67 -17.51
C LYS A 51 4.92 -18.23 -18.35
N GLN A 52 6.14 -17.77 -18.11
CA GLN A 52 7.33 -18.31 -18.79
C GLN A 52 7.53 -19.77 -18.40
N ASP A 53 7.45 -20.08 -17.11
CA ASP A 53 7.60 -21.45 -16.58
C ASP A 53 6.50 -22.36 -17.13
N CYS A 54 5.25 -21.89 -17.15
CA CYS A 54 4.11 -22.60 -17.75
C CYS A 54 4.37 -22.99 -19.21
N ARG A 55 4.92 -22.06 -20.00
CA ARG A 55 5.26 -22.32 -21.41
C ARG A 55 6.47 -23.25 -21.55
N ALA A 56 7.50 -23.05 -20.73
CA ALA A 56 8.73 -23.84 -20.78
C ALA A 56 8.49 -25.30 -20.38
N ALA A 57 7.67 -25.51 -19.35
CA ALA A 57 7.29 -26.85 -18.90
C ALA A 57 6.26 -27.53 -19.82
N ASN A 58 5.74 -26.81 -20.82
CA ASN A 58 4.75 -27.30 -21.80
C ASN A 58 3.53 -28.00 -21.14
N GLN A 59 3.20 -27.61 -19.91
CA GLN A 59 2.18 -28.26 -19.07
C GLN A 59 0.76 -28.02 -19.58
N GLN A 60 0.53 -26.92 -20.29
CA GLN A 60 -0.80 -26.51 -20.76
C GLN A 60 -0.70 -25.58 -21.98
N SER A 61 -1.84 -25.31 -22.61
CA SER A 61 -1.91 -24.45 -23.77
C SER A 61 -1.57 -22.99 -23.45
N ASN A 62 -1.11 -22.23 -24.45
CA ASN A 62 -0.76 -20.81 -24.28
C ASN A 62 -1.94 -19.95 -23.81
N SER A 63 -3.17 -20.32 -24.18
CA SER A 63 -4.38 -19.65 -23.72
C SER A 63 -4.58 -19.86 -22.21
N GLN A 64 -4.39 -21.07 -21.71
CA GLN A 64 -4.50 -21.33 -20.27
C GLN A 64 -3.37 -20.65 -19.48
N CYS A 65 -2.10 -20.69 -19.94
CA CYS A 65 -1.03 -19.91 -19.30
C CYS A 65 -1.32 -18.38 -19.28
N ARG A 66 -2.13 -17.86 -20.23
CA ARG A 66 -2.57 -16.45 -20.20
C ARG A 66 -3.68 -16.21 -19.19
N GLN A 67 -4.56 -17.19 -18.97
CA GLN A 67 -5.60 -17.12 -17.94
C GLN A 67 -4.98 -17.14 -16.54
N ASP A 68 -4.05 -18.06 -16.27
CA ASP A 68 -3.36 -18.12 -14.99
C ASP A 68 -2.64 -16.82 -14.66
N LYS A 69 -1.92 -16.26 -15.63
CA LYS A 69 -1.30 -14.93 -15.49
C LYS A 69 -2.32 -13.84 -15.14
N ARG A 70 -3.54 -13.88 -15.69
CA ARG A 70 -4.60 -12.91 -15.34
C ARG A 70 -5.07 -13.14 -13.91
N HIS A 71 -5.33 -14.39 -13.54
CA HIS A 71 -5.76 -14.77 -12.21
C HIS A 71 -4.74 -14.38 -11.13
N THR A 72 -3.45 -14.66 -11.33
CA THR A 72 -2.38 -14.21 -10.41
C THR A 72 -2.36 -12.70 -10.25
N LYS A 73 -2.53 -11.94 -11.35
CA LYS A 73 -2.61 -10.48 -11.29
C LYS A 73 -3.86 -9.98 -10.56
N GLU A 74 -4.97 -10.69 -10.64
CA GLU A 74 -6.19 -10.36 -9.90
C GLU A 74 -6.01 -10.61 -8.41
N GLN A 75 -5.39 -11.73 -8.03
CA GLN A 75 -5.03 -12.03 -6.64
C GLN A 75 -4.14 -10.94 -6.05
N GLY A 76 -3.09 -10.50 -6.75
CA GLY A 76 -2.24 -9.41 -6.23
C GLY A 76 -2.93 -8.05 -6.21
N ARG A 77 -3.90 -7.79 -7.10
CA ARG A 77 -4.76 -6.58 -6.99
C ARG A 77 -5.63 -6.64 -5.74
N GLN A 78 -6.15 -7.83 -5.41
CA GLN A 78 -6.95 -8.03 -4.20
C GLN A 78 -6.09 -7.92 -2.94
N ALA A 79 -4.91 -8.54 -2.93
CA ALA A 79 -3.94 -8.41 -1.84
C ALA A 79 -3.56 -6.94 -1.60
N ALA A 80 -3.29 -6.18 -2.66
CA ALA A 80 -3.01 -4.75 -2.55
C ALA A 80 -4.20 -3.89 -2.08
N ARG A 81 -5.45 -4.37 -2.21
CA ARG A 81 -6.63 -3.71 -1.64
C ARG A 81 -6.81 -4.04 -0.16
N ASN A 82 -6.37 -5.23 0.25
CA ASN A 82 -6.40 -5.66 1.65
C ASN A 82 -5.35 -4.92 2.50
N ILE A 83 -4.31 -4.36 1.86
CA ILE A 83 -3.45 -3.34 2.45
C ILE A 83 -4.28 -2.06 2.54
N LYS A 84 -5.10 -1.96 3.59
CA LYS A 84 -6.09 -0.91 3.74
C LYS A 84 -5.48 0.36 4.37
N TYR A 85 -6.11 1.46 3.98
CA TYR A 85 -6.10 2.76 4.61
C TYR A 85 -6.62 2.74 6.05
#